data_AF-A0A0U5BBV9-F1
#
_entry.id   AF-A0A0U5BBV9-F1
#
_cell.length_a   1.000
_cell.length_b   1.000
_cell.length_c   1.000
_cell.angle_alpha   90.00
_cell.angle_beta   90.00
_cell.angle_gamma   90.00
#
_symmetry.space_group_name_H-M   'P 1'
#
loop_
_entity.id
_entity.type
_entity.pdbx_description
1 polymer ?
#
loop_
_entity_poly.entity_id
_entity_poly.type
_entity_poly.pdbx_seq_one_letter_code
_entity_poly.pdbx_strand_id
1 'polypeptide(L)'
;MTKKEKRALRLQICRMLDTECAKCKKVDQALDGKKNSERDSAKNQFQNYCITECSTGERLRSIASELTGEKIKPPKKKSFLAATRQREELTPQSYVADKEKGMKDWQIAMQYDISTSRFGKIKKCWREQGLLEVGV
;
A
#
# COMPACT_ATOMS: atom_id res chain seq x y z
N MET A 1 8.45 26.55 23.03
CA MET A 1 7.88 25.46 23.86
C MET A 1 8.69 25.24 25.13
N THR A 2 7.99 25.16 26.26
CA THR A 2 8.53 24.84 27.57
C THR A 2 8.65 23.32 27.79
N LYS A 3 9.42 22.89 28.81
CA LYS A 3 9.53 21.46 29.18
C LYS A 3 8.17 20.85 29.55
N LYS A 4 7.27 21.62 30.16
CA LYS A 4 5.91 21.17 30.54
C LYS A 4 5.03 20.92 29.30
N GLU A 5 5.08 21.81 28.32
CA GLU A 5 4.35 21.66 27.05
C GLU A 5 4.82 20.44 26.26
N LYS A 6 6.14 20.20 26.18
CA LYS A 6 6.69 19.00 25.51
C LYS A 6 6.22 17.71 26.18
N ARG A 7 6.14 17.69 27.51
CA ARG A 7 5.63 16.52 28.26
C ARG A 7 4.14 16.30 28.01
N ALA A 8 3.34 17.36 27.97
CA ALA A 8 1.91 17.29 27.67
C ALA A 8 1.65 16.71 26.26
N LEU A 9 2.36 17.20 25.24
CA LEU A 9 2.24 16.68 23.87
C LEU A 9 2.67 15.21 23.75
N ARG A 10 3.74 14.79 24.44
CA ARG A 10 4.15 13.38 24.49
C ARG A 10 3.07 12.48 25.11
N LEU A 11 2.43 12.91 26.19
CA LEU A 11 1.33 12.17 26.82
C LEU A 11 0.08 12.11 25.92
N GLN A 12 -0.18 13.18 25.16
CA GLN A 12 -1.27 13.20 24.17
C GLN A 12 -1.02 12.20 23.04
N ILE A 13 0.23 12.09 22.55
CA ILE A 13 0.63 11.05 21.59
C ILE A 13 0.36 9.66 22.16
N CYS A 14 0.80 9.36 23.39
CA CYS A 14 0.61 8.05 24.01
C CYS A 14 -0.88 7.67 24.10
N ARG A 15 -1.74 8.57 24.59
CA ARG A 15 -3.19 8.31 24.70
C ARG A 15 -3.86 8.07 23.35
N MET A 16 -3.43 8.79 22.32
CA MET A 16 -3.92 8.57 20.96
C MET A 16 -3.50 7.20 20.41
N LEU A 17 -2.25 6.80 20.63
CA LEU A 17 -1.75 5.49 20.22
C LEU A 17 -2.48 4.35 20.95
N ASP A 18 -2.72 4.47 22.25
CA ASP A 18 -3.49 3.47 23.02
C ASP A 18 -4.92 3.29 22.48
N THR A 19 -5.58 4.39 22.11
CA THR A 19 -6.93 4.38 21.56
C THR A 19 -6.99 3.69 20.19
N GLU A 20 -6.02 3.94 19.33
CA GLU A 20 -5.95 3.28 18.01
C GLU A 20 -5.52 1.81 18.12
N CYS A 21 -4.61 1.47 19.04
CA CYS A 21 -4.26 0.08 19.34
C CYS A 21 -5.49 -0.73 19.78
N ALA A 22 -6.38 -0.14 20.59
CA ALA A 22 -7.63 -0.78 20.98
C ALA A 22 -8.58 -1.01 19.79
N LYS A 23 -8.63 -0.09 18.81
CA LYS A 23 -9.40 -0.28 17.58
C LYS A 23 -8.81 -1.38 16.70
N CYS A 24 -7.49 -1.40 16.52
CA CYS A 24 -6.79 -2.46 15.77
C CYS A 24 -7.09 -3.84 16.38
N LYS A 25 -7.08 -3.95 17.71
CA LYS A 25 -7.40 -5.20 18.42
C LYS A 25 -8.85 -5.65 18.18
N LYS A 26 -9.81 -4.72 18.15
CA LYS A 26 -11.21 -5.03 17.81
C LYS A 26 -11.38 -5.50 16.37
N VAL A 27 -10.63 -4.90 15.43
CA VAL A 27 -10.63 -5.35 14.02
C VAL A 27 -10.05 -6.75 13.90
N ASP A 28 -8.93 -7.05 14.56
CA ASP A 28 -8.34 -8.39 14.50
C ASP A 28 -9.25 -9.45 15.15
N GLN A 29 -9.91 -9.12 16.26
CA GLN A 29 -10.94 -9.97 16.88
C GLN A 29 -12.16 -10.20 15.97
N ALA A 30 -12.60 -9.19 15.22
CA ALA A 30 -13.70 -9.32 14.26
C ALA A 30 -13.33 -10.17 13.04
N LEU A 31 -12.04 -10.43 12.83
CA LEU A 31 -11.51 -11.26 11.75
C LEU A 31 -11.16 -12.69 12.17
N ASP A 32 -11.28 -13.02 13.46
CA ASP A 32 -11.13 -14.39 13.92
C ASP A 32 -12.30 -15.26 13.43
N GLY A 33 -11.97 -16.43 12.87
CA GLY A 33 -12.93 -17.35 12.25
C GLY A 33 -13.29 -17.05 10.79
N LYS A 34 -12.82 -15.94 10.21
CA LYS A 34 -12.98 -15.63 8.77
C LYS A 34 -12.01 -16.44 7.91
N LYS A 35 -12.39 -16.76 6.67
CA LYS A 35 -11.49 -17.43 5.71
C LYS A 35 -10.30 -16.51 5.39
N ASN A 36 -9.12 -17.09 5.15
CA ASN A 36 -7.86 -16.35 4.98
C ASN A 36 -7.95 -15.22 3.92
N SER A 37 -8.63 -15.44 2.80
CA SER A 37 -8.80 -14.43 1.75
C SER A 37 -9.62 -13.21 2.20
N GLU A 38 -10.64 -13.42 3.03
CA GLU A 38 -11.47 -12.33 3.59
C GLU A 38 -10.71 -11.56 4.66
N ARG A 39 -9.89 -12.27 5.46
CA ARG A 39 -9.01 -11.67 6.47
C ARG A 39 -7.95 -10.78 5.83
N ASP A 40 -7.33 -11.23 4.74
CA ASP A 40 -6.32 -10.45 4.01
C ASP A 40 -6.94 -9.22 3.35
N SER A 41 -8.14 -9.35 2.76
CA SER A 41 -8.86 -8.21 2.18
C SER A 41 -9.21 -7.15 3.24
N ALA A 42 -9.76 -7.57 4.38
CA ALA A 42 -10.10 -6.66 5.47
C ALA A 42 -8.86 -6.01 6.11
N LYS A 43 -7.74 -6.75 6.26
CA LYS A 43 -6.47 -6.20 6.70
C LYS A 43 -5.92 -5.15 5.73
N ASN A 44 -6.00 -5.40 4.42
CA ASN A 44 -5.58 -4.45 3.39
C ASN A 44 -6.45 -3.18 3.39
N GLN A 45 -7.77 -3.32 3.54
CA GLN A 45 -8.68 -2.17 3.66
C GLN A 45 -8.38 -1.34 4.91
N PHE A 46 -8.17 -2.01 6.05
CA PHE A 46 -7.83 -1.33 7.29
C PHE A 46 -6.46 -0.64 7.23
N GLN A 47 -5.45 -1.28 6.64
CA GLN A 47 -4.15 -0.66 6.39
C GLN A 47 -4.26 0.56 5.48
N ASN A 48 -5.05 0.46 4.40
CA ASN A 48 -5.31 1.61 3.52
C ASN A 48 -5.93 2.76 4.29
N TYR A 49 -7.01 2.52 5.05
CA TYR A 49 -7.62 3.53 5.91
C TYR A 49 -6.58 4.19 6.85
N CYS A 50 -5.75 3.39 7.52
CA CYS A 50 -4.68 3.89 8.39
C CYS A 50 -3.65 4.78 7.68
N ILE A 51 -3.35 4.49 6.41
CA ILE A 51 -2.37 5.23 5.61
C ILE A 51 -2.97 6.50 5.00
N THR A 52 -4.21 6.44 4.51
CA THR A 52 -4.80 7.49 3.66
C THR A 52 -5.80 8.40 4.37
N GLU A 53 -6.51 7.89 5.38
CA GLU A 53 -7.73 8.53 5.91
C GLU A 53 -7.78 8.62 7.44
N CYS A 54 -6.81 7.99 8.13
CA CYS A 54 -6.79 8.01 9.59
C CYS A 54 -6.46 9.41 10.11
N SER A 55 -7.50 10.07 10.64
CA SER A 55 -7.44 11.38 11.29
C SER A 55 -6.48 11.39 12.49
N THR A 56 -6.28 10.25 13.14
CA THR A 56 -5.27 10.09 14.20
C THR A 56 -3.85 10.21 13.65
N GLY A 57 -3.57 9.68 12.45
CA GLY A 57 -2.29 9.86 11.77
C GLY A 57 -2.01 11.33 11.39
N GLU A 58 -3.03 12.09 10.99
CA GLU A 58 -2.92 13.53 10.75
C GLU A 58 -2.62 14.30 12.05
N ARG A 59 -3.36 14.00 13.13
CA ARG A 59 -3.13 14.62 14.44
C ARG A 59 -1.73 14.29 14.99
N LEU A 60 -1.26 13.05 14.87
CA LEU A 60 0.09 12.67 15.29
C LEU A 60 1.17 13.41 14.50
N ARG A 61 0.98 13.63 13.20
CA ARG A 61 1.89 14.45 12.38
C ARG A 61 1.93 15.91 12.83
N SER A 62 0.78 16.49 13.18
CA SER A 62 0.71 17.86 13.72
C SER A 62 1.48 17.97 15.05
N ILE A 63 1.21 17.06 15.99
CA ILE A 63 1.88 17.06 17.30
C ILE A 63 3.38 16.82 17.17
N ALA A 64 3.80 15.90 16.28
CA ALA A 64 5.21 15.65 16.01
C ALA A 64 5.90 16.87 15.36
N SER A 65 5.22 17.55 14.45
CA SER A 65 5.70 18.80 13.83
C SER A 65 5.89 19.92 14.86
N GLU A 66 4.96 20.06 15.81
CA GLU A 66 5.08 21.00 16.94
C GLU A 66 6.24 20.63 17.89
N LEU A 67 6.48 19.34 18.12
CA LEU A 67 7.55 18.87 19.00
C LEU A 67 8.96 19.06 18.41
N THR A 68 9.12 18.85 17.11
CA THR A 68 10.41 18.95 16.41
C THR A 68 10.67 20.34 15.84
N GLY A 69 9.62 21.14 15.64
CA GLY A 69 9.71 22.42 14.93
C GLY A 69 9.82 22.27 13.41
N GLU A 70 9.75 21.04 12.89
CA GLU A 70 9.86 20.73 11.46
C GLU A 70 8.49 20.49 10.86
N LYS A 71 8.25 20.99 9.64
CA LYS A 71 6.99 20.77 8.93
C LYS A 71 6.97 19.36 8.33
N ILE A 72 6.43 18.39 9.07
CA ILE A 72 6.31 17.00 8.62
C ILE A 72 5.22 16.91 7.55
N LYS A 73 5.63 16.73 6.28
CA LYS A 73 4.70 16.58 5.17
C LYS A 73 3.96 15.25 5.26
N PRO A 74 2.65 15.21 4.94
CA PRO A 74 1.94 13.94 4.82
C PRO A 74 2.60 13.08 3.73
N PRO A 75 2.58 11.74 3.86
CA PRO A 75 2.96 10.87 2.76
C PRO A 75 2.11 11.25 1.55
N LYS A 76 2.74 11.40 0.38
CA LYS A 76 2.03 11.68 -0.87
C LYS A 76 0.91 10.65 -0.98
N LYS A 77 -0.35 11.09 -1.07
CA LYS A 77 -1.46 10.21 -1.40
C LYS A 77 -1.06 9.50 -2.68
N LYS A 78 -0.70 8.22 -2.62
CA LYS A 78 -0.65 7.41 -3.82
C LYS A 78 -2.11 7.36 -4.25
N SER A 79 -2.46 8.12 -5.29
CA SER A 79 -3.80 8.10 -5.84
C SER A 79 -4.05 6.66 -6.28
N PHE A 80 -4.81 5.91 -5.49
CA PHE A 80 -5.33 4.59 -5.81
C PHE A 80 -6.41 4.66 -6.91
N LEU A 81 -6.46 5.76 -7.67
CA LEU A 81 -7.33 5.96 -8.83
C LEU A 81 -6.91 5.13 -10.05
N ALA A 82 -5.89 4.27 -9.92
CA ALA A 82 -5.56 3.25 -10.93
C ALA A 82 -6.35 1.94 -10.75
N ALA A 83 -7.34 1.89 -9.85
CA ALA A 83 -8.09 0.66 -9.54
C ALA A 83 -9.52 0.59 -10.14
N THR A 84 -9.83 1.38 -11.18
CA THR A 84 -11.17 1.36 -11.84
C THR A 84 -11.17 0.91 -13.30
N ARG A 85 -10.02 0.67 -13.93
CA ARG A 85 -10.03 -0.15 -15.15
C ARG A 85 -10.15 -1.60 -14.69
N GLN A 86 -11.09 -2.36 -15.26
CA GLN A 86 -11.04 -3.81 -15.17
C GLN A 86 -9.59 -4.21 -15.43
N ARG A 87 -8.94 -4.84 -14.44
CA ARG A 87 -7.54 -5.24 -14.58
C ARG A 87 -7.52 -6.28 -15.69
N GLU A 88 -7.22 -5.84 -16.90
CA GLU A 88 -6.88 -6.75 -17.98
C GLU A 88 -5.71 -7.58 -17.46
N GLU A 89 -5.90 -8.89 -17.46
CA GLU A 89 -4.85 -9.80 -17.04
C GLU A 89 -3.76 -9.77 -18.10
N LEU A 90 -2.51 -9.53 -17.68
CA LEU A 90 -1.37 -9.63 -18.58
C LEU A 90 -1.23 -11.09 -19.01
N THR A 91 -1.36 -11.34 -20.32
CA THR A 91 -1.21 -12.67 -20.93
C THR A 91 0.10 -12.73 -21.74
N PRO A 92 0.61 -13.92 -22.09
CA PRO A 92 1.77 -14.04 -22.99
C PRO A 92 1.56 -13.30 -24.31
N GLN A 93 0.37 -13.42 -24.91
CA GLN A 93 0.02 -12.78 -26.19
C GLN A 93 0.01 -11.26 -26.06
N SER A 94 -0.58 -10.72 -24.99
CA SER A 94 -0.61 -9.28 -24.79
C SER A 94 0.77 -8.71 -24.45
N TYR A 95 1.62 -9.46 -23.73
CA TYR A 95 3.02 -9.11 -23.52
C TYR A 95 3.81 -9.03 -24.84
N VAL A 96 3.68 -10.04 -25.72
CA VAL A 96 4.37 -10.04 -27.02
C VAL A 96 3.89 -8.87 -27.88
N ALA A 97 2.58 -8.63 -27.96
CA ALA A 97 2.03 -7.51 -28.71
C ALA A 97 2.52 -6.13 -28.21
N ASP A 98 2.65 -5.95 -26.89
CA ASP A 98 3.18 -4.70 -26.33
C ASP A 98 4.70 -4.57 -26.53
N LYS A 99 5.43 -5.69 -26.58
CA LYS A 99 6.85 -5.71 -26.96
C LYS A 99 7.07 -5.37 -28.43
N GLU A 100 6.21 -5.86 -29.32
CA GLU A 100 6.22 -5.52 -30.76
C GLU A 100 5.94 -4.03 -31.01
N LYS A 101 5.13 -3.40 -30.15
CA LYS A 101 4.95 -1.92 -30.13
C LYS A 101 6.17 -1.15 -29.59
N GLY A 102 7.25 -1.85 -29.21
CA GLY A 102 8.47 -1.25 -28.67
C GLY A 102 8.38 -0.84 -27.20
N MET A 103 7.37 -1.31 -26.46
CA MET A 103 7.26 -0.99 -25.03
C MET A 103 8.34 -1.73 -24.23
N LYS A 104 8.93 -1.02 -23.26
CA LYS A 104 9.84 -1.62 -22.29
C LYS A 104 9.05 -2.35 -21.20
N ASP A 105 9.64 -3.40 -20.65
CA ASP A 105 9.06 -4.21 -19.58
C ASP A 105 8.48 -3.41 -18.41
N TRP A 106 9.14 -2.33 -17.99
CA TRP A 106 8.64 -1.48 -16.90
C TRP A 106 7.38 -0.69 -17.31
N GLN A 107 7.24 -0.33 -18.58
CA GLN A 107 6.05 0.35 -19.12
C GLN A 107 4.88 -0.62 -19.19
N ILE A 108 5.15 -1.87 -19.64
CA ILE A 108 4.15 -2.95 -19.64
C ILE A 108 3.71 -3.25 -18.20
N ALA A 109 4.65 -3.41 -17.26
CA ALA A 109 4.32 -3.64 -15.86
C ALA A 109 3.43 -2.51 -15.27
N MET A 110 3.71 -1.25 -15.63
CA MET A 110 2.87 -0.11 -15.23
C MET A 110 1.48 -0.12 -15.89
N GLN A 111 1.40 -0.44 -17.18
CA GLN A 111 0.13 -0.49 -17.93
C GLN A 111 -0.86 -1.49 -17.33
N TYR A 112 -0.36 -2.63 -16.85
CA TYR A 112 -1.18 -3.69 -16.26
C TYR A 112 -1.25 -3.61 -14.72
N ASP A 113 -0.73 -2.54 -14.10
CA ASP A 113 -0.70 -2.35 -12.64
C ASP A 113 -0.03 -3.53 -11.88
N ILE A 114 1.05 -4.06 -12.45
CA ILE A 114 1.82 -5.18 -11.90
C ILE A 114 3.14 -4.66 -11.33
N SER A 115 3.43 -4.99 -10.06
CA SER A 115 4.74 -4.70 -9.48
C SER A 115 5.87 -5.40 -10.26
N THR A 116 7.05 -4.78 -10.36
CA THR A 116 8.22 -5.35 -11.06
C THR A 116 8.62 -6.75 -10.56
N SER A 117 8.50 -7.01 -9.25
CA SER A 117 8.75 -8.34 -8.66
C SER A 117 7.76 -9.40 -9.16
N ARG A 118 6.46 -9.07 -9.17
CA ARG A 118 5.40 -9.97 -9.69
C ARG A 118 5.54 -10.18 -11.20
N PHE A 119 5.86 -9.12 -11.95
CA PHE A 119 6.10 -9.19 -13.39
C PHE A 119 7.24 -10.16 -13.73
N GLY A 120 8.35 -10.09 -13.00
CA GLY A 120 9.47 -11.04 -13.15
C GLY A 120 9.06 -12.51 -12.93
N LYS A 121 8.22 -12.77 -11.92
CA LYS A 121 7.70 -14.13 -11.65
C LYS A 121 6.77 -14.64 -12.75
N ILE A 122 5.89 -13.78 -13.25
CA ILE A 122 4.96 -14.11 -14.35
C ILE A 122 5.75 -14.51 -15.60
N LYS A 123 6.72 -13.68 -16.02
CA LYS A 123 7.56 -14.00 -17.19
C LYS A 123 8.40 -15.26 -17.00
N LYS A 124 8.90 -15.50 -15.78
CA LYS A 124 9.62 -16.74 -15.45
C LYS A 124 8.71 -17.96 -15.65
N CYS A 125 7.50 -17.92 -15.11
CA CYS A 125 6.50 -18.99 -15.25
C CYS A 125 6.18 -19.26 -16.73
N TRP A 126 6.01 -18.22 -17.54
CA TRP A 126 5.78 -18.38 -18.98
C TRP A 126 6.96 -19.00 -19.73
N ARG A 127 8.19 -18.64 -19.39
CA ARG A 127 9.38 -19.29 -19.96
C ARG A 127 9.48 -20.76 -19.57
N GLU A 128 9.18 -21.10 -18.31
CA GLU A 128 9.13 -22.49 -17.83
C GLU A 128 8.03 -23.30 -18.51
N GLN A 129 6.94 -22.66 -18.92
CA GLN A 129 5.84 -23.27 -19.69
C GLN A 129 6.06 -23.24 -21.22
N GLY A 130 7.17 -22.69 -21.71
CA GLY A 130 7.43 -22.54 -23.15
C GLY A 130 6.55 -21.53 -23.87
N LEU A 131 5.84 -20.66 -23.12
CA LEU A 131 4.96 -19.61 -23.65
C LEU A 131 5.71 -18.33 -24.02
N LEU A 132 6.98 -18.20 -23.62
CA LEU A 132 7.90 -17.16 -24.06
C LEU A 132 9.25 -17.78 -24.37
N GLU A 133 9.88 -17.32 -25.45
CA GLU A 133 11.24 -17.71 -25.78
C GLU A 133 12.25 -17.13 -24.78
N VAL A 134 13.31 -17.87 -24.52
CA VAL A 134 14.40 -17.45 -23.64
C VAL A 134 15.28 -16.45 -24.39
N GLY A 135 14.87 -15.17 -24.44
CA GLY A 135 15.68 -14.13 -25.08
C GLY A 135 15.02 -12.80 -25.44
N VAL A 136 13.71 -12.62 -25.22
CA VAL A 136 12.93 -11.43 -25.65
C VAL A 136 12.53 -10.49 -24.50
#